data_AF-A0A8D2IEG4-F1
#
_entry.id   AF-A0A8D2IEG4-F1
#
_cell.length_a   1.000
_cell.length_b   1.000
_cell.length_c   1.000
_cell.angle_alpha   90.00
_cell.angle_beta   90.00
_cell.angle_gamma   90.00
#
_symmetry.space_group_name_H-M   'P 1'
#
loop_
_entity.id
_entity.type
_entity.pdbx_description
1 polymer ?
#
loop_
_entity_poly.entity_id
_entity_poly.type
_entity_poly.pdbx_seq_one_letter_code
_entity_poly.pdbx_strand_id
1 'polypeptide(L)'
;ERQLQVWGWPWLPRPAQAATRIQCAFRQHLARQALALRRQERQEYLERMEKLQREAYLASVRREQEAARRQRQQEEAAQRERQEELRRRGRLLDAAFEGNVGEIRAVLQEVEQLLTREGVGHDEEGRARRLRRRVATVECEDSHGNTPLSEAAAGGQALVIQLLAELGASPNSKGAFGRTPLYRAAFGGHLEAVELLLKLGADPRVYADDGSTPEQVASLDAVASVLQTWDLGLTEAMLQNMEAEQQRRAQEDERHKQAEAKRLNLKVQQLAKEQQRCHKELQQAYCELNRRITEHEECEHQCMGRTELTLQAIKDSEAQVDRLRQEAQKAEEMLAMARLELREQTQEEEEEAPGLKCQVTDLHDVLMKDVGDRIRADGRWPLVIDPSGQAATFLRYQDTNYVDAVNPEHLRPERIRLALLGALRYGKPLVFDLREVDLFPAVQQQLEAVQPGLAPALLSRELLAQDRYLSLLRPTDGPEYGPTQFQEARLAHFRLFFVTQVQWPPVEQLQVLLPVRVQLPH
;
A
#
# COMPACT_ATOMS: atom_id res chain seq x y z
N GLU A 1 -3.54 52.32 -30.52
CA GLU A 1 -4.49 53.04 -31.39
C GLU A 1 -5.88 52.47 -31.21
N ARG A 2 -6.80 53.22 -30.59
CA ARG A 2 -8.25 53.20 -30.82
C ARG A 2 -8.84 54.44 -30.13
N GLN A 3 -9.57 55.19 -30.94
CA GLN A 3 -10.13 56.51 -30.63
C GLN A 3 -11.21 56.42 -29.55
N LEU A 4 -11.09 57.25 -28.52
CA LEU A 4 -12.23 57.77 -27.77
C LEU A 4 -12.08 59.29 -27.75
N GLN A 5 -12.77 59.94 -28.69
CA GLN A 5 -13.01 61.37 -28.67
C GLN A 5 -13.95 61.70 -27.51
N VAL A 6 -13.45 62.45 -26.54
CA VAL A 6 -14.29 63.16 -25.57
C VAL A 6 -14.25 64.63 -25.94
N TRP A 7 -15.38 65.16 -26.41
CA TRP A 7 -15.58 66.58 -26.67
C TRP A 7 -16.01 67.32 -25.39
N GLY A 8 -15.44 68.51 -25.17
CA GLY A 8 -15.88 69.56 -24.23
C GLY A 8 -15.03 69.67 -22.95
N TRP A 9 -14.59 70.82 -22.42
CA TRP A 9 -14.98 72.23 -22.55
C TRP A 9 -13.74 73.16 -22.36
N PRO A 10 -13.60 74.34 -23.01
CA PRO A 10 -12.37 75.16 -22.97
C PRO A 10 -12.22 76.15 -21.80
N TRP A 11 -13.02 76.06 -20.72
CA TRP A 11 -12.95 77.01 -19.61
C TRP A 11 -13.04 76.30 -18.25
N LEU A 12 -11.89 75.84 -17.76
CA LEU A 12 -11.64 75.69 -16.33
C LEU A 12 -10.73 76.86 -15.94
N PRO A 13 -11.08 77.67 -14.92
CA PRO A 13 -10.27 78.84 -14.55
C PRO A 13 -8.84 78.38 -14.24
N ARG A 14 -7.80 79.16 -14.56
CA ARG A 14 -6.39 78.85 -14.25
C ARG A 14 -6.14 78.14 -12.88
N PRO A 15 -6.84 78.47 -11.77
CA PRO A 15 -6.77 77.72 -10.51
C PRO A 15 -7.19 76.23 -10.60
N ALA A 16 -8.14 75.85 -11.46
CA ALA A 16 -8.63 74.49 -11.58
C ALA A 16 -7.66 73.56 -12.32
N GLN A 17 -6.95 74.03 -13.35
CA GLN A 17 -5.86 73.25 -13.99
C GLN A 17 -4.65 73.06 -13.05
N ALA A 18 -4.34 74.06 -12.23
CA ALA A 18 -3.32 73.95 -11.18
C ALA A 18 -3.74 72.93 -10.11
N ALA A 19 -5.01 72.95 -9.69
CA ALA A 19 -5.57 71.98 -8.76
C ALA A 19 -5.53 70.54 -9.32
N THR A 20 -5.85 70.32 -10.59
CA THR A 20 -5.75 68.98 -11.21
C THR A 20 -4.31 68.48 -11.27
N ARG A 21 -3.34 69.37 -11.56
CA ARG A 21 -1.91 69.01 -11.54
C ARG A 21 -1.41 68.64 -10.16
N ILE A 22 -1.81 69.39 -9.13
CA ILE A 22 -1.47 69.10 -7.73
C ILE A 22 -2.12 67.77 -7.29
N GLN A 23 -3.40 67.54 -7.63
CA GLN A 23 -4.09 66.29 -7.32
C GLN A 23 -3.46 65.08 -8.04
N CYS A 24 -3.07 65.22 -9.32
CA CYS A 24 -2.36 64.17 -10.04
C CYS A 24 -0.99 63.88 -9.43
N ALA A 25 -0.21 64.92 -9.09
CA ALA A 25 1.10 64.75 -8.44
C ALA A 25 0.97 64.08 -7.06
N PHE A 26 -0.05 64.46 -6.27
CA PHE A 26 -0.34 63.86 -4.98
C PHE A 26 -0.75 62.39 -5.10
N ARG A 27 -1.65 62.05 -6.05
CA ARG A 27 -2.02 60.66 -6.35
C ARG A 27 -0.83 59.83 -6.83
N GLN A 28 0.05 60.39 -7.65
CA GLN A 28 1.29 59.72 -8.09
C GLN A 28 2.26 59.50 -6.93
N HIS A 29 2.36 60.45 -5.98
CA HIS A 29 3.18 60.29 -4.79
C HIS A 29 2.66 59.17 -3.88
N LEU A 30 1.35 59.15 -3.61
CA LEU A 30 0.69 58.07 -2.86
C LEU A 30 0.83 56.72 -3.54
N ALA A 31 0.67 56.65 -4.87
CA ALA A 31 0.86 55.41 -5.64
C ALA A 31 2.30 54.90 -5.57
N ARG A 32 3.30 55.80 -5.60
CA ARG A 32 4.72 55.44 -5.43
C ARG A 32 5.02 54.94 -4.02
N GLN A 33 4.48 55.58 -2.98
CA GLN A 33 4.60 55.10 -1.59
C GLN A 33 3.94 53.73 -1.41
N ALA A 34 2.70 53.55 -1.91
CA ALA A 34 2.01 52.26 -1.83
C ALA A 34 2.75 51.14 -2.58
N LEU A 35 3.36 51.45 -3.73
CA LEU A 35 4.16 50.50 -4.50
C LEU A 35 5.50 50.17 -3.82
N ALA A 36 6.11 51.13 -3.13
CA ALA A 36 7.30 50.90 -2.31
C ALA A 36 7.00 50.00 -1.11
N LEU A 37 5.88 50.25 -0.41
CA LEU A 37 5.44 49.43 0.72
C LEU A 37 5.16 47.98 0.28
N ARG A 38 4.41 47.77 -0.81
CA ARG A 38 4.16 46.44 -1.39
C ARG A 38 5.45 45.72 -1.82
N ARG A 39 6.46 46.46 -2.27
CA ARG A 39 7.77 45.89 -2.61
C ARG A 39 8.50 45.39 -1.36
N GLN A 40 8.46 46.16 -0.26
CA GLN A 40 9.02 45.75 1.02
C GLN A 40 8.28 44.53 1.59
N GLU A 41 6.95 44.56 1.63
CA GLU A 41 6.13 43.42 2.08
C GLU A 41 6.42 42.16 1.25
N ARG A 42 6.57 42.30 -0.07
CA ARG A 42 6.94 41.18 -0.95
C ARG A 42 8.35 40.66 -0.66
N GLN A 43 9.32 41.54 -0.37
CA GLN A 43 10.67 41.13 -0.01
C GLN A 43 10.69 40.39 1.33
N GLU A 44 10.05 40.94 2.36
CA GLU A 44 9.93 40.28 3.67
C GLU A 44 9.23 38.92 3.57
N TYR A 45 8.18 38.84 2.75
CA TYR A 45 7.49 37.58 2.48
C TYR A 45 8.42 36.55 1.83
N LEU A 46 9.18 36.95 0.81
CA LEU A 46 10.13 36.06 0.13
C LEU A 46 11.22 35.56 1.07
N GLU A 47 11.78 36.44 1.90
CA GLU A 47 12.79 36.08 2.91
C GLU A 47 12.23 35.12 3.96
N ARG A 48 11.00 35.34 4.43
CA ARG A 48 10.31 34.42 5.35
C ARG A 48 10.06 33.07 4.70
N MET A 49 9.65 33.05 3.43
CA MET A 49 9.44 31.82 2.67
C MET A 49 10.74 31.04 2.47
N GLU A 50 11.83 31.70 2.11
CA GLU A 50 13.14 31.07 1.96
C GLU A 50 13.64 30.48 3.28
N LYS A 51 13.44 31.21 4.39
CA LYS A 51 13.77 30.73 5.73
C LYS A 51 12.97 29.48 6.09
N LEU A 52 11.65 29.49 5.86
CA LEU A 52 10.77 28.35 6.11
C LEU A 52 11.14 27.14 5.24
N GLN A 53 11.44 27.35 3.95
CA GLN A 53 11.88 26.30 3.05
C GLN A 53 13.21 25.67 3.51
N ARG A 54 14.16 26.50 3.94
CA ARG A 54 15.44 26.03 4.49
C ARG A 54 15.26 25.25 5.79
N GLU A 55 14.41 25.73 6.69
CA GLU A 55 14.08 25.02 7.94
C GLU A 55 13.39 23.69 7.66
N ALA A 56 12.45 23.65 6.72
CA ALA A 56 11.78 22.43 6.29
C ALA A 56 12.77 21.41 5.67
N TYR A 57 13.68 21.87 4.81
CA TYR A 57 14.72 21.02 4.21
C TYR A 57 15.69 20.47 5.27
N LEU A 58 16.14 21.30 6.22
CA LEU A 58 17.00 20.82 7.31
C LEU A 58 16.25 19.83 8.21
N ALA A 59 14.96 20.02 8.44
CA ALA A 59 14.13 19.09 9.18
C ALA A 59 13.94 17.76 8.43
N SER A 60 13.76 17.77 7.11
CA SER A 60 13.64 16.54 6.31
C SER A 60 14.94 15.74 6.31
N VAL A 61 16.08 16.39 6.09
CA VAL A 61 17.40 15.73 6.13
C VAL A 61 17.69 15.14 7.51
N ARG A 62 17.31 15.82 8.60
CA ARG A 62 17.45 15.28 9.97
C ARG A 62 16.60 14.03 10.16
N ARG A 63 15.34 14.04 9.71
CA ARG A 63 14.45 12.86 9.77
C ARG A 63 15.01 11.69 8.98
N GLU A 64 15.54 11.93 7.78
CA GLU A 64 16.20 10.89 6.98
C GLU A 64 17.44 10.31 7.67
N GLN A 65 18.29 11.17 8.25
CA GLN A 65 19.48 10.72 8.98
C GLN A 65 19.11 9.93 10.25
N GLU A 66 18.08 10.36 10.99
CA GLU A 66 17.58 9.62 12.16
C GLU A 66 16.98 8.27 11.75
N ALA A 67 16.21 8.22 10.65
CA ALA A 67 15.69 6.97 10.10
C ALA A 67 16.81 6.03 9.67
N ALA A 68 17.81 6.52 8.94
CA ALA A 68 18.97 5.73 8.53
C ALA A 68 19.80 5.23 9.73
N ARG A 69 19.91 6.02 10.81
CA ARG A 69 20.56 5.57 12.06
C ARG A 69 19.76 4.48 12.74
N ARG A 70 18.43 4.61 12.83
CA ARG A 70 17.55 3.58 13.39
C ARG A 70 17.63 2.29 12.60
N GLN A 71 17.65 2.36 11.26
CA GLN A 71 17.80 1.19 10.40
C GLN A 71 19.13 0.47 10.66
N ARG A 72 20.27 1.19 10.68
CA ARG A 72 21.56 0.56 11.01
C ARG A 72 21.57 -0.06 12.40
N GLN A 73 20.98 0.60 13.39
CA GLN A 73 20.86 0.05 14.74
C GLN A 73 20.01 -1.22 14.79
N GLN A 74 18.91 -1.27 14.03
CA GLN A 74 18.06 -2.45 13.90
C GLN A 74 18.78 -3.60 13.19
N GLU A 75 19.50 -3.32 12.10
CA GLU A 75 20.31 -4.31 11.38
C GLU A 75 21.42 -4.88 12.26
N GLU A 76 22.17 -4.02 12.96
CA GLU A 76 23.22 -4.43 13.89
C GLU A 76 22.65 -5.25 15.06
N ALA A 77 21.50 -4.84 15.62
CA ALA A 77 20.83 -5.60 16.68
C ALA A 77 20.38 -6.98 16.17
N ALA A 78 19.75 -7.04 15.00
CA ALA A 78 19.31 -8.30 14.37
C ALA A 78 20.50 -9.23 14.06
N GLN A 79 21.63 -8.67 13.61
CA GLN A 79 22.85 -9.46 13.41
C GLN A 79 23.39 -10.04 14.73
N ARG A 80 23.39 -9.25 15.81
CA ARG A 80 23.80 -9.72 17.14
C ARG A 80 22.91 -10.84 17.65
N GLU A 81 21.59 -10.69 17.54
CA GLU A 81 20.62 -11.71 17.94
C GLU A 81 20.82 -13.02 17.16
N ARG A 82 21.04 -12.95 15.84
CA ARG A 82 21.36 -14.12 15.00
C ARG A 82 22.64 -14.82 15.45
N GLN A 83 23.68 -14.05 15.75
CA GLN A 83 24.95 -14.61 16.25
C GLN A 83 24.78 -15.28 17.62
N GLU A 84 24.02 -14.66 18.53
CA GLU A 84 23.71 -15.25 19.84
C GLU A 84 22.85 -16.52 19.72
N GLU A 85 21.92 -16.58 18.77
CA GLU A 85 21.18 -17.80 18.46
C GLU A 85 22.08 -18.91 17.94
N LEU A 86 22.97 -18.62 16.99
CA LEU A 86 23.94 -19.60 16.49
C LEU A 86 24.87 -20.10 17.59
N ARG A 87 25.33 -19.22 18.49
CA ARG A 87 26.13 -19.59 19.66
C ARG A 87 25.37 -20.51 20.62
N ARG A 88 24.08 -20.26 20.86
CA ARG A 88 23.23 -21.13 21.69
C ARG A 88 23.03 -22.50 21.06
N ARG A 89 22.79 -22.56 19.74
CA ARG A 89 22.69 -23.81 18.99
C ARG A 89 23.99 -24.62 19.04
N GLY A 90 25.14 -23.97 18.81
CA GLY A 90 26.46 -24.60 18.93
C GLY A 90 26.69 -25.19 20.32
N ARG A 91 26.48 -24.40 21.38
CA ARG A 91 26.59 -24.90 22.78
C ARG A 91 25.69 -26.10 23.06
N LEU A 92 24.46 -26.11 22.52
CA LEU A 92 23.53 -27.22 22.69
C LEU A 92 24.04 -28.49 22.01
N LEU A 93 24.56 -28.39 20.78
CA LEU A 93 25.11 -29.51 20.02
C LEU A 93 26.36 -30.08 20.69
N ASP A 94 27.29 -29.22 21.10
CA ASP A 94 28.52 -29.63 21.80
C ASP A 94 28.18 -30.32 23.13
N ALA A 95 27.28 -29.74 23.92
CA ALA A 95 26.82 -30.33 25.18
C ALA A 95 26.10 -31.67 24.96
N ALA A 96 25.40 -31.84 23.84
CA ALA A 96 24.73 -33.09 23.51
C ALA A 96 25.73 -34.20 23.20
N PHE A 97 26.79 -33.90 22.44
CA PHE A 97 27.88 -34.84 22.16
C PHE A 97 28.64 -35.24 23.44
N GLU A 98 28.96 -34.26 24.30
CA GLU A 98 29.71 -34.49 25.55
C GLU A 98 28.87 -35.14 26.67
N GLY A 99 27.54 -35.13 26.56
CA GLY A 99 26.65 -35.66 27.60
C GLY A 99 26.32 -34.67 28.72
N ASN A 100 26.58 -33.37 28.54
CA ASN A 100 26.40 -32.35 29.57
C ASN A 100 24.93 -31.89 29.69
N VAL A 101 24.15 -32.66 30.47
CA VAL A 101 22.74 -32.35 30.77
C VAL A 101 22.55 -30.97 31.42
N GLY A 102 23.53 -30.49 32.20
CA GLY A 102 23.48 -29.20 32.87
C GLY A 102 23.45 -28.03 31.88
N GLU A 103 24.36 -28.05 30.91
CA GLU A 103 24.43 -27.01 29.87
C GLU A 103 23.21 -27.05 28.94
N ILE A 104 22.72 -28.24 28.57
CA ILE A 104 21.47 -28.39 27.80
C ILE A 104 20.30 -27.70 28.51
N ARG A 105 20.14 -27.95 29.81
CA ARG A 105 19.10 -27.29 30.62
C ARG A 105 19.30 -25.79 30.71
N ALA A 106 20.55 -25.32 30.81
CA ALA A 106 20.85 -23.89 30.85
C ALA A 106 20.46 -23.18 29.54
N VAL A 107 20.80 -23.77 28.37
CA VAL A 107 20.39 -23.22 27.06
C VAL A 107 18.87 -23.16 26.93
N LEU A 108 18.16 -24.20 27.37
CA LEU A 108 16.69 -24.21 27.34
C LEU A 108 16.09 -23.14 28.27
N GLN A 109 16.66 -22.93 29.46
CA GLN A 109 16.26 -21.85 30.37
C GLN A 109 16.49 -20.47 29.77
N GLU A 110 17.61 -20.25 29.07
CA GLU A 110 17.86 -18.99 28.34
C GLU A 110 16.75 -18.71 27.32
N VAL A 111 16.34 -19.72 26.55
CA VAL A 111 15.24 -19.59 25.57
C VAL A 111 13.91 -19.29 26.26
N GLU A 112 13.61 -19.92 27.39
CA GLU A 112 12.38 -19.63 28.16
C GLU A 112 12.35 -18.21 28.74
N GLN A 113 13.50 -17.68 29.16
CA GLN A 113 13.63 -16.30 29.64
C GLN A 113 13.44 -15.29 28.50
N LEU A 114 13.95 -15.59 27.30
CA LEU A 114 13.73 -14.75 26.11
C LEU A 114 12.26 -14.68 25.74
N LEU A 115 11.54 -15.81 25.72
CA LEU A 115 10.09 -15.82 25.48
C LEU A 115 9.32 -14.99 26.52
N THR A 116 9.80 -14.99 27.76
CA THR A 116 9.21 -14.17 28.83
C THR A 116 9.47 -12.68 28.61
N ARG A 117 10.66 -12.30 28.14
CA ARG A 117 10.99 -10.92 27.73
C ARG A 117 10.18 -10.45 26.52
N GLU A 118 9.89 -11.35 25.59
CA GLU A 118 9.01 -11.12 24.43
C GLU A 118 7.52 -10.97 24.81
N GLY A 119 7.17 -11.14 26.10
CA GLY A 119 5.80 -11.02 26.58
C GLY A 119 4.93 -12.25 26.32
N VAL A 120 5.52 -13.40 26.02
CA VAL A 120 4.76 -14.66 25.83
C VAL A 120 4.24 -15.12 27.20
N GLY A 121 2.91 -15.07 27.37
CA GLY A 121 2.23 -15.49 28.60
C GLY A 121 2.32 -16.99 28.91
N HIS A 122 1.69 -17.40 30.01
CA HIS A 122 1.51 -18.81 30.41
C HIS A 122 0.10 -19.34 30.12
N ASP A 123 -0.66 -18.61 29.29
CA ASP A 123 -1.98 -18.98 28.80
C ASP A 123 -1.86 -20.14 27.79
N GLU A 124 -2.98 -20.71 27.32
CA GLU A 124 -2.94 -21.87 26.41
C GLU A 124 -2.14 -21.59 25.13
N GLU A 125 -2.34 -20.42 24.51
CA GLU A 125 -1.57 -19.95 23.34
C GLU A 125 -0.08 -19.75 23.66
N GLY A 126 0.21 -19.18 24.83
CA GLY A 126 1.58 -18.97 25.29
C GLY A 126 2.32 -20.28 25.57
N ARG A 127 1.63 -21.27 26.15
CA ARG A 127 2.15 -22.63 26.36
C ARG A 127 2.42 -23.33 25.03
N ALA A 128 1.53 -23.22 24.06
CA ALA A 128 1.72 -23.78 22.73
C ALA A 128 2.93 -23.14 22.02
N ARG A 129 3.07 -21.81 22.07
CA ARG A 129 4.23 -21.10 21.50
C ARG A 129 5.55 -21.51 22.16
N ARG A 130 5.55 -21.63 23.50
CA ARG A 130 6.72 -22.11 24.27
C ARG A 130 7.09 -23.53 23.88
N LEU A 131 6.11 -24.44 23.76
CA LEU A 131 6.35 -25.81 23.32
C LEU A 131 6.95 -25.86 21.92
N ARG A 132 6.38 -25.14 20.96
CA ARG A 132 6.91 -25.05 19.58
C ARG A 132 8.35 -24.53 19.56
N ARG A 133 8.64 -23.45 20.30
CA ARG A 133 10.00 -22.90 20.36
C ARG A 133 10.98 -23.89 21.00
N ARG A 134 10.55 -24.63 22.03
CA ARG A 134 11.37 -25.66 22.68
C ARG A 134 11.69 -26.81 21.73
N VAL A 135 10.68 -27.33 21.03
CA VAL A 135 10.86 -28.38 19.99
C VAL A 135 11.83 -27.88 18.91
N ALA A 136 11.61 -26.68 18.37
CA ALA A 136 12.50 -26.08 17.37
C ALA A 136 13.93 -25.84 17.88
N THR A 137 14.11 -25.68 19.20
CA THR A 137 15.45 -25.54 19.80
C THR A 137 16.16 -26.89 19.88
N VAL A 138 15.45 -27.98 20.24
CA VAL A 138 16.05 -29.32 20.31
C VAL A 138 16.21 -30.00 18.96
N GLU A 139 15.47 -29.55 17.93
CA GLU A 139 15.64 -29.96 16.53
C GLU A 139 16.52 -28.99 15.73
N CYS A 140 17.32 -28.15 16.40
CA CYS A 140 18.24 -27.27 15.67
C CYS A 140 19.28 -28.08 14.90
N GLU A 141 19.72 -27.58 13.75
CA GLU A 141 20.71 -28.24 12.91
C GLU A 141 22.03 -27.45 12.89
N ASP A 142 23.15 -28.18 12.85
CA ASP A 142 24.46 -27.64 12.54
C ASP A 142 24.63 -27.34 11.03
N SER A 143 25.82 -26.89 10.62
CA SER A 143 26.13 -26.66 9.19
C SER A 143 26.11 -27.92 8.31
N HIS A 144 26.00 -29.10 8.92
CA HIS A 144 25.97 -30.40 8.27
C HIS A 144 24.60 -31.09 8.39
N GLY A 145 23.59 -30.43 8.97
CA GLY A 145 22.25 -30.97 9.19
C GLY A 145 22.10 -31.85 10.43
N ASN A 146 23.14 -31.98 11.27
CA ASN A 146 23.07 -32.82 12.47
C ASN A 146 22.28 -32.13 13.58
N THR A 147 21.37 -32.89 14.19
CA THR A 147 20.58 -32.48 15.35
C THR A 147 21.28 -32.80 16.67
N PRO A 148 20.93 -32.13 17.80
CA PRO A 148 21.41 -32.49 19.12
C PRO A 148 21.24 -33.99 19.45
N LEU A 149 20.14 -34.61 19.01
CA LEU A 149 19.92 -36.04 19.22
C LEU A 149 20.90 -36.90 18.39
N SER A 150 21.23 -36.48 17.18
CA SER A 150 22.26 -37.11 16.32
C SER A 150 23.65 -37.03 16.95
N GLU A 151 24.01 -35.88 17.53
CA GLU A 151 25.29 -35.71 18.23
C GLU A 151 25.35 -36.50 19.54
N ALA A 152 24.28 -36.53 20.33
CA ALA A 152 24.20 -37.36 21.53
C ALA A 152 24.33 -38.86 21.22
N ALA A 153 23.73 -39.30 20.10
CA ALA A 153 23.86 -40.67 19.62
C ALA A 153 25.28 -41.02 19.17
N ALA A 154 25.98 -40.08 18.51
CA ALA A 154 27.39 -40.25 18.14
C ALA A 154 28.32 -40.32 19.36
N GLY A 155 28.03 -39.55 20.41
CA GLY A 155 28.75 -39.57 21.68
C GLY A 155 28.37 -40.74 22.61
N GLY A 156 27.31 -41.49 22.31
CA GLY A 156 26.83 -42.60 23.14
C GLY A 156 26.09 -42.19 24.41
N GLN A 157 25.57 -40.96 24.46
CA GLN A 157 25.07 -40.32 25.67
C GLN A 157 23.59 -40.68 25.95
N ALA A 158 23.34 -41.87 26.48
CA ALA A 158 21.98 -42.38 26.72
C ALA A 158 21.07 -41.43 27.54
N LEU A 159 21.60 -40.79 28.60
CA LEU A 159 20.83 -39.85 29.42
C LEU A 159 20.38 -38.60 28.63
N VAL A 160 21.24 -38.10 27.74
CA VAL A 160 20.91 -36.94 26.89
C VAL A 160 19.90 -37.34 25.81
N ILE A 161 20.05 -38.53 25.22
CA ILE A 161 19.09 -39.08 24.24
C ILE A 161 17.69 -39.13 24.84
N GLN A 162 17.55 -39.65 26.06
CA GLN A 162 16.26 -39.70 26.76
C GLN A 162 15.70 -38.29 26.97
N LEU A 163 16.51 -37.36 27.48
CA LEU A 163 16.08 -35.99 27.74
C LEU A 163 15.60 -35.28 26.46
N LEU A 164 16.36 -35.38 25.37
CA LEU A 164 16.02 -34.73 24.10
C LEU A 164 14.74 -35.33 23.49
N ALA A 165 14.53 -36.64 23.59
CA ALA A 165 13.30 -37.28 23.15
C ALA A 165 12.08 -36.85 23.97
N GLU A 166 12.20 -36.74 25.30
CA GLU A 166 11.15 -36.20 26.19
C GLU A 166 10.80 -34.74 25.85
N LEU A 167 11.76 -33.97 25.32
CA LEU A 167 11.56 -32.60 24.85
C LEU A 167 10.97 -32.50 23.44
N GLY A 168 10.79 -33.64 22.76
CA GLY A 168 10.15 -33.73 21.45
C GLY A 168 11.10 -33.85 20.26
N ALA A 169 12.38 -34.16 20.47
CA ALA A 169 13.32 -34.40 19.36
C ALA A 169 12.98 -35.69 18.60
N SER A 170 12.99 -35.63 17.26
CA SER A 170 12.72 -36.79 16.41
C SER A 170 13.86 -37.82 16.40
N PRO A 171 13.61 -39.11 16.77
CA PRO A 171 14.61 -40.18 16.72
C PRO A 171 15.04 -40.56 15.30
N ASN A 172 14.27 -40.16 14.29
CA ASN A 172 14.48 -40.50 12.87
C ASN A 172 14.96 -39.29 12.04
N SER A 173 15.43 -38.22 12.69
CA SER A 173 16.00 -37.07 11.98
C SER A 173 17.18 -37.48 11.11
N LYS A 174 17.25 -37.04 9.85
CA LYS A 174 18.38 -37.30 8.97
C LYS A 174 19.38 -36.14 9.04
N GLY A 175 20.59 -36.44 9.51
CA GLY A 175 21.69 -35.48 9.53
C GLY A 175 22.58 -35.58 8.30
N ALA A 176 23.86 -35.29 8.49
CA ALA A 176 24.85 -35.34 7.42
C ALA A 176 24.86 -36.71 6.72
N PHE A 177 24.84 -36.70 5.38
CA PHE A 177 24.82 -37.90 4.54
C PHE A 177 23.61 -38.82 4.79
N GLY A 178 22.47 -38.25 5.18
CA GLY A 178 21.24 -39.00 5.43
C GLY A 178 21.28 -39.89 6.68
N ARG A 179 22.32 -39.74 7.52
CA ARG A 179 22.54 -40.60 8.70
C ARG A 179 21.59 -40.26 9.83
N THR A 180 20.93 -41.26 10.38
CA THR A 180 20.05 -41.13 11.55
C THR A 180 20.83 -41.19 12.87
N PRO A 181 20.26 -40.73 13.99
CA PRO A 181 20.83 -40.96 15.32
C PRO A 181 21.17 -42.44 15.57
N LEU A 182 20.28 -43.36 15.18
CA LEU A 182 20.49 -44.80 15.33
C LEU A 182 21.70 -45.30 14.52
N TYR A 183 21.86 -44.81 13.28
CA TYR A 183 23.04 -45.10 12.46
C TYR A 183 24.34 -44.67 13.16
N ARG A 184 24.38 -43.44 13.70
CA ARG A 184 25.59 -42.92 14.35
C ARG A 184 25.92 -43.66 15.66
N ALA A 185 24.91 -44.04 16.44
CA ALA A 185 25.09 -44.86 17.63
C ALA A 185 25.63 -46.26 17.28
N ALA A 186 25.11 -46.87 16.20
CA ALA A 186 25.57 -48.18 15.75
C ALA A 186 27.01 -48.14 15.22
N PHE A 187 27.33 -47.13 14.40
CA PHE A 187 28.69 -46.89 13.93
C PHE A 187 29.67 -46.62 15.08
N GLY A 188 29.25 -45.91 16.13
CA GLY A 188 30.06 -45.68 17.34
C GLY A 188 30.19 -46.90 18.27
N GLY A 189 29.39 -47.96 18.07
CA GLY A 189 29.36 -49.13 18.93
C GLY A 189 28.65 -48.90 20.28
N HIS A 190 27.80 -47.89 20.38
CA HIS A 190 27.16 -47.49 21.64
C HIS A 190 25.89 -48.30 21.92
N LEU A 191 26.05 -49.49 22.51
CA LEU A 191 24.95 -50.44 22.75
C LEU A 191 23.77 -49.83 23.52
N GLU A 192 24.04 -49.16 24.65
CA GLU A 192 22.98 -48.54 25.48
C GLU A 192 22.19 -47.46 24.71
N ALA A 193 22.88 -46.67 23.89
CA ALA A 193 22.25 -45.65 23.05
C ALA A 193 21.38 -46.27 21.94
N VAL A 194 21.83 -47.36 21.32
CA VAL A 194 21.07 -48.11 20.31
C VAL A 194 19.78 -48.67 20.89
N GLU A 195 19.85 -49.36 22.03
CA GLU A 195 18.66 -49.92 22.69
C GLU A 195 17.66 -48.83 23.08
N LEU A 196 18.15 -47.70 23.58
CA LEU A 196 17.30 -46.59 23.98
C LEU A 196 16.62 -45.94 22.76
N LEU A 197 17.36 -45.68 21.69
CA LEU A 197 16.81 -45.11 20.46
C LEU A 197 15.72 -46.01 19.85
N LEU A 198 15.92 -47.33 19.85
CA LEU A 198 14.92 -48.30 19.40
C LEU A 198 13.64 -48.25 20.27
N LYS A 199 13.78 -48.16 21.59
CA LYS A 199 12.64 -47.98 22.53
C LYS A 199 11.92 -46.64 22.33
N LEU A 200 12.59 -45.64 21.78
CA LEU A 200 12.04 -44.31 21.47
C LEU A 200 11.45 -44.23 20.06
N GLY A 201 11.44 -45.33 19.29
CA GLY A 201 10.84 -45.38 17.96
C GLY A 201 11.80 -45.05 16.80
N ALA A 202 13.11 -45.18 17.01
CA ALA A 202 14.07 -45.12 15.91
C ALA A 202 13.87 -46.33 14.97
N ASP A 203 13.80 -46.07 13.66
CA ASP A 203 13.58 -47.12 12.65
C ASP A 203 14.93 -47.68 12.17
N PRO A 204 15.24 -48.96 12.46
CA PRO A 204 16.49 -49.60 12.03
C PRO A 204 16.56 -49.83 10.51
N ARG A 205 15.45 -49.64 9.77
CA ARG A 205 15.39 -49.83 8.31
C ARG A 205 15.84 -48.61 7.52
N VAL A 206 16.01 -47.45 8.18
CA VAL A 206 16.40 -46.21 7.50
C VAL A 206 17.87 -46.29 7.08
N TYR A 207 18.11 -46.25 5.78
CA TYR A 207 19.44 -46.24 5.19
C TYR A 207 20.01 -44.82 5.10
N ALA A 208 21.33 -44.71 5.23
CA ALA A 208 22.08 -43.49 4.94
C ALA A 208 22.25 -43.30 3.41
N ASP A 209 22.76 -42.15 2.97
CA ASP A 209 22.89 -41.81 1.54
C ASP A 209 23.84 -42.75 0.78
N ASP A 210 24.75 -43.43 1.49
CA ASP A 210 25.62 -44.48 0.95
C ASP A 210 24.92 -45.84 0.77
N GLY A 211 23.63 -45.93 1.11
CA GLY A 211 22.82 -47.15 1.03
C GLY A 211 23.03 -48.12 2.19
N SER A 212 23.85 -47.78 3.19
CA SER A 212 24.11 -48.65 4.33
C SER A 212 23.05 -48.50 5.43
N THR A 213 22.70 -49.62 6.07
CA THR A 213 21.81 -49.65 7.24
C THR A 213 22.61 -49.62 8.54
N PRO A 214 22.02 -49.15 9.67
CA PRO A 214 22.69 -49.15 10.98
C PRO A 214 23.31 -50.50 11.37
N GLU A 215 22.69 -51.61 10.96
CA GLU A 215 23.18 -52.98 11.18
C GLU A 215 24.51 -53.24 10.46
N GLN A 216 24.62 -52.82 9.19
CA GLN A 216 25.78 -53.09 8.34
C GLN A 216 27.04 -52.32 8.75
N VAL A 217 26.86 -51.15 9.38
CA VAL A 217 27.95 -50.29 9.88
C VAL A 217 28.21 -50.47 11.38
N ALA A 218 27.52 -51.38 12.06
CA ALA A 218 27.68 -51.60 13.48
C ALA A 218 29.14 -51.97 13.83
N SER A 219 29.77 -51.19 14.72
CA SER A 219 31.16 -51.45 15.14
C SER A 219 31.30 -52.65 16.07
N LEU A 220 30.23 -53.03 16.77
CA LEU A 220 30.19 -54.17 17.69
C LEU A 220 29.18 -55.22 17.24
N ASP A 221 29.56 -56.49 17.35
CA ASP A 221 28.70 -57.63 17.02
C ASP A 221 27.45 -57.69 17.92
N ALA A 222 27.58 -57.25 19.18
CA ALA A 222 26.44 -57.12 20.10
C ALA A 222 25.39 -56.12 19.60
N VAL A 223 25.83 -55.01 18.99
CA VAL A 223 24.93 -53.99 18.42
C VAL A 223 24.23 -54.53 17.17
N ALA A 224 24.97 -55.21 16.29
CA ALA A 224 24.39 -55.87 15.12
C ALA A 224 23.34 -56.92 15.54
N SER A 225 23.64 -57.71 16.56
CA SER A 225 22.72 -58.71 17.11
C SER A 225 21.43 -58.09 17.66
N VAL A 226 21.52 -56.96 18.39
CA VAL A 226 20.34 -56.23 18.87
C VAL A 226 19.49 -55.73 17.70
N LEU A 227 20.11 -55.15 16.68
CA LEU A 227 19.40 -54.63 15.50
C LEU A 227 18.73 -55.76 14.69
N GLN A 228 19.37 -56.92 14.57
CA GLN A 228 18.82 -58.10 13.88
C GLN A 228 17.64 -58.74 14.63
N THR A 229 17.71 -58.77 15.96
CA THR A 229 16.71 -59.43 16.81
C THR A 229 15.58 -58.50 17.23
N TRP A 230 15.64 -57.20 16.87
CA TRP A 230 14.64 -56.21 17.23
C TRP A 230 13.28 -56.48 16.58
N ASP A 231 12.22 -56.33 17.35
CA ASP A 231 10.84 -56.48 16.86
C ASP A 231 10.40 -55.25 16.06
N LEU A 232 10.40 -55.40 14.73
CA LEU A 232 9.95 -54.37 13.80
C LEU A 232 8.46 -54.01 13.98
N GLY A 233 7.64 -54.90 14.53
CA GLY A 233 6.23 -54.64 14.79
C GLY A 233 6.01 -53.58 15.88
N LEU A 234 6.90 -53.53 16.88
CA LEU A 234 6.91 -52.45 17.88
C LEU A 234 7.26 -51.10 17.24
N THR A 235 8.27 -51.08 16.38
CA THR A 235 8.67 -49.87 15.64
C THR A 235 7.54 -49.37 14.74
N GLU A 236 6.87 -50.26 14.01
CA GLU A 236 5.72 -49.90 13.16
C GLU A 236 4.56 -49.31 13.96
N ALA A 237 4.21 -49.90 15.12
CA ALA A 237 3.17 -49.35 15.99
C ALA A 237 3.54 -47.97 16.55
N MET A 238 4.81 -47.75 16.91
CA MET A 238 5.29 -46.44 17.37
C MET A 238 5.25 -45.40 16.25
N LEU A 239 5.70 -45.75 15.05
CA LEU A 239 5.65 -44.86 13.89
C LEU A 239 4.22 -44.46 13.54
N GLN A 240 3.27 -45.42 13.54
CA GLN A 240 1.85 -45.12 13.31
C GLN A 240 1.28 -44.15 14.35
N ASN A 241 1.64 -44.31 15.63
CA ASN A 241 1.22 -43.38 16.68
C ASN A 241 1.84 -41.99 16.52
N MET A 242 3.13 -41.91 16.15
CA MET A 242 3.82 -40.65 15.88
C MET A 242 3.23 -39.94 14.66
N GLU A 243 2.98 -40.66 13.57
CA GLU A 243 2.33 -40.14 12.36
C GLU A 243 0.91 -39.65 12.64
N ALA A 244 0.11 -40.42 13.40
CA ALA A 244 -1.24 -40.02 13.79
C ALA A 244 -1.25 -38.74 14.64
N GLU A 245 -0.31 -38.62 15.58
CA GLU A 245 -0.14 -37.43 16.41
C GLU A 245 0.35 -36.22 15.60
N GLN A 246 1.28 -36.41 14.66
CA GLN A 246 1.71 -35.37 13.73
C GLN A 246 0.57 -34.89 12.85
N GLN A 247 -0.22 -35.81 12.29
CA GLN A 247 -1.41 -35.48 11.50
C GLN A 247 -2.45 -34.72 12.33
N ARG A 248 -2.67 -35.12 13.58
CA ARG A 248 -3.57 -34.40 14.48
C ARG A 248 -3.08 -32.98 14.76
N ARG A 249 -1.79 -32.79 15.07
CA ARG A 249 -1.20 -31.46 15.28
C ARG A 249 -1.27 -30.61 14.02
N ALA A 250 -1.00 -31.18 12.85
CA ALA A 250 -1.13 -30.49 11.57
C ALA A 250 -2.59 -30.04 11.32
N GLN A 251 -3.57 -30.91 11.60
CA GLN A 251 -5.00 -30.56 11.50
C GLN A 251 -5.40 -29.47 12.49
N GLU A 252 -4.91 -29.51 13.73
CA GLU A 252 -5.16 -28.47 14.74
C GLU A 252 -4.53 -27.13 14.32
N ASP A 253 -3.31 -27.14 13.79
CA ASP A 253 -2.63 -25.95 13.25
C ASP A 253 -3.35 -25.37 12.03
N GLU A 254 -3.81 -26.21 11.10
CA GLU A 254 -4.63 -25.80 9.96
C GLU A 254 -5.96 -25.19 10.42
N ARG A 255 -6.62 -25.78 11.41
CA ARG A 255 -7.86 -25.22 11.99
C ARG A 255 -7.61 -23.85 12.62
N HIS A 256 -6.49 -23.68 13.33
CA HIS A 256 -6.11 -22.39 13.91
C HIS A 256 -5.87 -21.35 12.82
N LYS A 257 -5.07 -21.67 11.80
CA LYS A 257 -4.82 -20.79 10.65
C LYS A 257 -6.12 -20.41 9.94
N GLN A 258 -7.02 -21.37 9.72
CA GLN A 258 -8.32 -21.11 9.12
C GLN A 258 -9.20 -20.21 10.01
N ALA A 259 -9.16 -20.37 11.33
CA ALA A 259 -9.90 -19.52 12.27
C ALA A 259 -9.35 -18.08 12.28
N GLU A 260 -8.03 -17.92 12.27
CA GLU A 260 -7.36 -16.62 12.17
C GLU A 260 -7.66 -15.92 10.84
N ALA A 261 -7.58 -16.64 9.72
CA ALA A 261 -7.93 -16.11 8.40
C ALA A 261 -9.40 -15.66 8.37
N LYS A 262 -10.33 -16.44 8.93
CA LYS A 262 -11.75 -16.05 9.07
C LYS A 262 -11.91 -14.78 9.91
N ARG A 263 -11.19 -14.68 11.03
CA ARG A 263 -11.21 -13.49 11.91
C ARG A 263 -10.68 -12.25 11.17
N LEU A 264 -9.55 -12.37 10.48
CA LEU A 264 -8.96 -11.28 9.69
C LEU A 264 -9.86 -10.86 8.53
N ASN A 265 -10.49 -11.81 7.84
CA ASN A 265 -11.43 -11.52 6.76
C ASN A 265 -12.66 -10.73 7.28
N LEU A 266 -13.21 -11.12 8.43
CA LEU A 266 -14.27 -10.35 9.10
C LEU A 266 -13.82 -8.93 9.47
N LYS A 267 -12.60 -8.77 9.99
CA LYS A 267 -12.00 -7.46 10.31
C LYS A 267 -11.86 -6.59 9.05
N VAL A 268 -11.37 -7.14 7.94
CA VAL A 268 -11.26 -6.45 6.65
C VAL A 268 -12.63 -6.00 6.15
N GLN A 269 -13.67 -6.84 6.25
CA GLN A 269 -15.03 -6.48 5.86
C GLN A 269 -15.61 -5.33 6.72
N GLN A 270 -15.33 -5.31 8.02
CA GLN A 270 -15.75 -4.23 8.91
C GLN A 270 -15.04 -2.91 8.56
N LEU A 271 -13.72 -2.93 8.43
CA LEU A 271 -12.92 -1.77 8.05
C LEU A 271 -13.30 -1.22 6.67
N ALA A 272 -13.66 -2.10 5.71
CA ALA A 272 -14.14 -1.68 4.40
C ALA A 272 -15.47 -0.91 4.49
N LYS A 273 -16.39 -1.34 5.37
CA LYS A 273 -17.64 -0.60 5.62
C LYS A 273 -17.38 0.76 6.27
N GLU A 274 -16.44 0.83 7.20
CA GLU A 274 -16.03 2.07 7.85
C GLU A 274 -15.39 3.04 6.85
N GLN A 275 -14.47 2.57 6.01
CA GLN A 275 -13.86 3.37 4.95
C GLN A 275 -14.92 3.92 3.98
N GLN A 276 -15.89 3.10 3.56
CA GLN A 276 -16.99 3.57 2.72
C GLN A 276 -17.86 4.64 3.42
N ARG A 277 -18.05 4.54 4.74
CA ARG A 277 -18.78 5.53 5.52
C ARG A 277 -18.01 6.86 5.60
N CYS A 278 -16.73 6.82 5.94
CA CYS A 278 -15.88 8.02 5.98
C CYS A 278 -15.84 8.72 4.62
N HIS A 279 -15.78 7.96 3.52
CA HIS A 279 -15.80 8.52 2.16
C HIS A 279 -17.13 9.24 1.84
N LYS A 280 -18.26 8.67 2.27
CA LYS A 280 -19.59 9.31 2.12
C LYS A 280 -19.69 10.61 2.93
N GLU A 281 -19.22 10.60 4.16
CA GLU A 281 -19.22 11.79 5.04
C GLU A 281 -18.31 12.90 4.45
N LEU A 282 -17.13 12.53 3.93
CA LEU A 282 -16.24 13.45 3.22
C LEU A 282 -16.90 14.05 1.98
N GLN A 283 -17.56 13.21 1.16
CA GLN A 283 -18.29 13.68 -0.02
C GLN A 283 -19.39 14.69 0.35
N GLN A 284 -20.15 14.43 1.41
CA GLN A 284 -21.17 15.37 1.90
C GLN A 284 -20.56 16.70 2.36
N ALA A 285 -19.40 16.67 3.03
CA ALA A 285 -18.71 17.88 3.45
C ALA A 285 -18.20 18.72 2.28
N TYR A 286 -17.70 18.11 1.21
CA TYR A 286 -17.36 18.82 -0.03
C TYR A 286 -18.58 19.47 -0.68
N CYS A 287 -19.73 18.79 -0.71
CA CYS A 287 -20.97 19.37 -1.22
C CYS A 287 -21.42 20.59 -0.41
N GLU A 288 -21.31 20.54 0.92
CA GLU A 288 -21.65 21.65 1.79
C GLU A 288 -20.67 22.81 1.64
N LEU A 289 -19.36 22.55 1.58
CA LEU A 289 -18.35 23.57 1.29
C LEU A 289 -18.67 24.31 -0.02
N ASN A 290 -18.97 23.55 -1.08
CA ASN A 290 -19.35 24.12 -2.37
C ASN A 290 -20.60 24.99 -2.27
N ARG A 291 -21.61 24.57 -1.51
CA ARG A 291 -22.79 25.38 -1.24
C ARG A 291 -22.44 26.70 -0.55
N ARG A 292 -21.55 26.69 0.45
CA ARG A 292 -21.12 27.91 1.17
C ARG A 292 -20.33 28.86 0.29
N ILE A 293 -19.51 28.33 -0.62
CA ILE A 293 -18.82 29.11 -1.64
C ILE A 293 -19.85 29.82 -2.53
N THR A 294 -20.86 29.10 -3.04
CA THR A 294 -21.90 29.73 -3.88
C THR A 294 -22.70 30.79 -3.12
N GLU A 295 -23.04 30.56 -1.85
CA GLU A 295 -23.75 31.55 -1.01
C GLU A 295 -22.89 32.83 -0.79
N HIS A 296 -21.58 32.68 -0.67
CA HIS A 296 -20.65 33.81 -0.54
C HIS A 296 -20.55 34.61 -1.85
N GLU A 297 -20.38 33.94 -3.00
CA GLU A 297 -20.35 34.58 -4.31
C GLU A 297 -21.64 35.37 -4.60
N GLU A 298 -22.81 34.80 -4.26
CA GLU A 298 -24.09 35.51 -4.36
C GLU A 298 -24.16 36.74 -3.45
N CYS A 299 -23.67 36.64 -2.22
CA CYS A 299 -23.62 37.77 -1.29
C CYS A 299 -22.68 38.89 -1.77
N GLU A 300 -21.52 38.53 -2.33
CA GLU A 300 -20.59 39.49 -2.93
C GLU A 300 -21.21 40.19 -4.14
N HIS A 301 -21.85 39.44 -5.04
CA HIS A 301 -22.52 39.99 -6.22
C HIS A 301 -23.68 40.93 -5.87
N GLN A 302 -24.40 40.66 -4.77
CA GLN A 302 -25.52 41.49 -4.31
C GLN A 302 -25.09 42.66 -3.41
N CYS A 303 -23.79 42.84 -3.11
CA CYS A 303 -23.26 43.84 -2.18
C CYS A 303 -23.96 43.82 -0.81
N MET A 304 -24.35 42.64 -0.34
CA MET A 304 -24.94 42.46 0.98
C MET A 304 -23.82 42.58 2.02
N GLY A 305 -23.96 43.43 3.05
CA GLY A 305 -22.95 43.64 4.11
C GLY A 305 -22.73 42.45 5.06
N ARG A 306 -22.90 41.21 4.58
CA ARG A 306 -22.78 39.94 5.31
C ARG A 306 -21.62 39.06 4.81
N THR A 307 -20.76 39.60 3.95
CA THR A 307 -19.63 38.88 3.34
C THR A 307 -18.65 38.29 4.35
N GLU A 308 -18.44 38.95 5.50
CA GLU A 308 -17.59 38.43 6.58
C GLU A 308 -18.17 37.15 7.23
N LEU A 309 -19.49 37.06 7.38
CA LEU A 309 -20.15 35.89 7.96
C LEU A 309 -20.12 34.70 7.00
N THR A 310 -20.30 34.95 5.70
CA THR A 310 -20.22 33.89 4.68
C THR A 310 -18.78 33.41 4.47
N LEU A 311 -17.78 34.30 4.58
CA LEU A 311 -16.36 33.89 4.62
C LEU A 311 -16.04 33.03 5.83
N GLN A 312 -16.58 33.35 7.01
CA GLN A 312 -16.36 32.52 8.19
C GLN A 312 -17.01 31.14 8.03
N ALA A 313 -18.20 31.07 7.45
CA ALA A 313 -18.87 29.79 7.16
C ALA A 313 -18.09 28.92 6.15
N ILE A 314 -17.42 29.54 5.15
CA ILE A 314 -16.50 28.83 4.26
C ILE A 314 -15.33 28.25 5.06
N LYS A 315 -14.65 29.05 5.88
CA LYS A 315 -13.51 28.60 6.70
C LYS A 315 -13.88 27.45 7.65
N ASP A 316 -15.06 27.53 8.27
CA ASP A 316 -15.54 26.48 9.17
C ASP A 316 -15.80 25.17 8.40
N SER A 317 -16.32 25.28 7.17
CA SER A 317 -16.56 24.14 6.26
C SER A 317 -15.26 23.57 5.70
N GLU A 318 -14.29 24.40 5.34
CA GLU A 318 -12.93 23.98 4.93
C GLU A 318 -12.26 23.20 6.06
N ALA A 319 -12.33 23.71 7.30
CA ALA A 319 -11.79 23.02 8.47
C ALA A 319 -12.52 21.70 8.79
N GLN A 320 -13.79 21.55 8.38
CA GLN A 320 -14.51 20.28 8.48
C GLN A 320 -14.07 19.29 7.40
N VAL A 321 -13.88 19.75 6.16
CA VAL A 321 -13.34 18.94 5.05
C VAL A 321 -11.94 18.42 5.39
N ASP A 322 -11.05 19.29 5.88
CA ASP A 322 -9.69 18.90 6.26
C ASP A 322 -9.66 17.81 7.34
N ARG A 323 -10.55 17.90 8.33
CA ARG A 323 -10.68 16.88 9.39
C ARG A 323 -11.18 15.55 8.83
N LEU A 324 -12.27 15.56 8.06
CA LEU A 324 -12.84 14.36 7.48
C LEU A 324 -11.90 13.70 6.47
N ARG A 325 -11.11 14.50 5.74
CA ARG A 325 -10.08 14.00 4.83
C ARG A 325 -9.01 13.21 5.58
N GLN A 326 -8.52 13.73 6.72
CA GLN A 326 -7.56 13.01 7.55
C GLN A 326 -8.16 11.72 8.14
N GLU A 327 -9.44 11.72 8.52
CA GLU A 327 -10.14 10.53 9.01
C GLU A 327 -10.32 9.47 7.92
N ALA A 328 -10.72 9.88 6.70
CA ALA A 328 -10.83 9.00 5.55
C ALA A 328 -9.47 8.37 5.18
N GLN A 329 -8.40 9.16 5.18
CA GLN A 329 -7.05 8.65 4.93
C GLN A 329 -6.62 7.61 5.99
N LYS A 330 -6.86 7.88 7.28
CA LYS A 330 -6.57 6.92 8.35
C LYS A 330 -7.38 5.63 8.20
N ALA A 331 -8.66 5.72 7.83
CA ALA A 331 -9.50 4.55 7.60
C ALA A 331 -8.98 3.70 6.42
N GLU A 332 -8.51 4.35 5.35
CA GLU A 332 -7.89 3.69 4.20
C GLU A 332 -6.56 3.00 4.59
N GLU A 333 -5.70 3.67 5.34
CA GLU A 333 -4.44 3.11 5.86
C GLU A 333 -4.70 1.89 6.76
N MET A 334 -5.68 1.97 7.68
CA MET A 334 -6.06 0.84 8.54
C MET A 334 -6.60 -0.36 7.73
N LEU A 335 -7.43 -0.10 6.71
CA LEU A 335 -7.92 -1.14 5.82
C LEU A 335 -6.78 -1.77 5.01
N ALA A 336 -5.84 -0.95 4.51
CA ALA A 336 -4.68 -1.42 3.77
C ALA A 336 -3.79 -2.32 4.63
N MET A 337 -3.51 -1.92 5.87
CA MET A 337 -2.75 -2.74 6.83
C MET A 337 -3.47 -4.05 7.16
N ALA A 338 -4.78 -4.04 7.40
CA ALA A 338 -5.54 -5.27 7.67
C ALA A 338 -5.57 -6.22 6.46
N ARG A 339 -5.63 -5.68 5.23
CA ARG A 339 -5.50 -6.48 3.99
C ARG A 339 -4.09 -7.02 3.81
N LEU A 340 -3.06 -6.32 4.28
CA LEU A 340 -1.68 -6.81 4.26
C LEU A 340 -1.49 -7.95 5.28
N GLU A 341 -1.99 -7.80 6.51
CA GLU A 341 -1.99 -8.85 7.53
C GLU A 341 -2.68 -10.13 7.01
N LEU A 342 -3.83 -10.00 6.34
CA LEU A 342 -4.52 -11.15 5.76
C LEU A 342 -3.68 -11.85 4.68
N ARG A 343 -3.02 -11.08 3.80
CA ARG A 343 -2.16 -11.60 2.73
C ARG A 343 -0.93 -12.34 3.26
N GLU A 344 -0.26 -11.77 4.27
CA GLU A 344 0.90 -12.43 4.90
C GLU A 344 0.52 -13.79 5.51
N GLN A 345 -0.73 -13.94 5.98
CA GLN A 345 -1.22 -15.20 6.54
C GLN A 345 -1.71 -16.19 5.48
N THR A 346 -2.27 -15.74 4.35
CA THR A 346 -2.79 -16.62 3.30
C THR A 346 -1.74 -17.07 2.29
N GLN A 347 -0.55 -16.45 2.26
CA GLN A 347 0.47 -16.68 1.21
C GLN A 347 -0.12 -16.58 -0.21
N GLU A 348 -1.15 -15.77 -0.38
CA GLU A 348 -1.72 -15.50 -1.70
C GLU A 348 -0.78 -14.53 -2.44
N GLU A 349 -0.33 -14.95 -3.63
CA GLU A 349 0.40 -14.09 -4.57
C GLU A 349 -0.42 -12.84 -4.88
N GLU A 350 0.26 -11.74 -5.22
CA GLU A 350 -0.36 -10.46 -5.56
C GLU A 350 -1.58 -10.67 -6.46
N GLU A 351 -2.80 -10.50 -5.92
CA GLU A 351 -3.92 -10.11 -6.77
C GLU A 351 -3.54 -8.76 -7.37
N GLU A 352 -2.92 -8.79 -8.55
CA GLU A 352 -2.53 -7.60 -9.26
C GLU A 352 -3.79 -6.74 -9.43
N ALA A 353 -3.79 -5.58 -8.77
CA ALA A 353 -4.91 -4.67 -8.85
C ALA A 353 -5.26 -4.44 -10.34
N PRO A 354 -6.52 -4.69 -10.75
CA PRO A 354 -6.87 -4.73 -12.16
C PRO A 354 -6.59 -3.38 -12.82
N GLY A 355 -6.01 -3.43 -14.02
CA GLY A 355 -5.70 -2.26 -14.83
C GLY A 355 -4.30 -2.22 -15.42
N LEU A 356 -4.08 -1.26 -16.31
CA LEU A 356 -2.77 -1.01 -16.91
C LEU A 356 -1.87 -0.34 -15.86
N LYS A 357 -0.69 -0.91 -15.60
CA LYS A 357 0.32 -0.30 -14.72
C LYS A 357 1.29 0.53 -15.56
N CYS A 358 1.59 1.76 -15.14
CA CYS A 358 2.59 2.59 -15.80
C CYS A 358 3.26 3.57 -14.82
N GLN A 359 4.44 4.06 -15.17
CA GLN A 359 5.08 5.16 -14.45
C GLN A 359 4.52 6.50 -14.92
N VAL A 360 4.73 7.57 -14.13
CA VAL A 360 4.34 8.94 -14.53
C VAL A 360 5.02 9.37 -15.83
N THR A 361 6.27 8.94 -16.06
CA THR A 361 7.03 9.21 -17.29
C THR A 361 6.37 8.64 -18.54
N ASP A 362 5.63 7.55 -18.38
CA ASP A 362 5.09 6.77 -19.49
C ASP A 362 3.64 7.19 -19.81
N LEU A 363 3.04 8.05 -18.99
CA LEU A 363 1.65 8.50 -19.15
C LEU A 363 1.36 9.10 -20.53
N HIS A 364 2.33 9.81 -21.12
CA HIS A 364 2.17 10.33 -22.48
C HIS A 364 2.01 9.18 -23.50
N ASP A 365 2.84 8.16 -23.41
CA ASP A 365 2.84 7.05 -24.36
C ASP A 365 1.61 6.16 -24.15
N VAL A 366 1.22 5.91 -22.90
CA VAL A 366 0.04 5.11 -22.55
C VAL A 366 -1.26 5.82 -22.94
N LEU A 367 -1.44 7.10 -22.56
CA LEU A 367 -2.71 7.80 -22.77
C LEU A 367 -2.83 8.50 -24.12
N MET A 368 -1.74 9.12 -24.61
CA MET A 368 -1.79 9.97 -25.81
C MET A 368 -1.35 9.24 -27.08
N LYS A 369 -0.51 8.22 -26.99
CA LYS A 369 -0.14 7.40 -28.16
C LYS A 369 -0.86 6.06 -28.19
N ASP A 370 -1.41 5.62 -27.05
CA ASP A 370 -1.99 4.29 -26.87
C ASP A 370 -1.02 3.21 -27.36
N VAL A 371 0.22 3.25 -26.86
CA VAL A 371 1.26 2.31 -27.29
C VAL A 371 0.81 0.88 -26.96
N GLY A 372 0.68 0.07 -28.01
CA GLY A 372 0.17 -1.30 -27.92
C GLY A 372 -1.35 -1.44 -28.05
N ASP A 373 -2.06 -0.36 -28.45
CA ASP A 373 -3.51 -0.32 -28.72
C ASP A 373 -4.37 -0.88 -27.57
N ARG A 374 -3.89 -0.76 -26.33
CA ARG A 374 -4.54 -1.39 -25.16
C ARG A 374 -5.84 -0.69 -24.79
N ILE A 375 -5.88 0.64 -24.85
CA ILE A 375 -7.08 1.43 -24.55
C ILE A 375 -8.11 1.23 -25.67
N ARG A 376 -7.66 1.25 -26.93
CA ARG A 376 -8.52 0.99 -28.09
C ARG A 376 -9.11 -0.41 -28.09
N ALA A 377 -8.34 -1.44 -27.72
CA ALA A 377 -8.80 -2.83 -27.67
C ALA A 377 -9.85 -3.09 -26.57
N ASP A 378 -9.71 -2.45 -25.40
CA ASP A 378 -10.69 -2.56 -24.32
C ASP A 378 -11.98 -1.76 -24.62
N GLY A 379 -11.85 -0.61 -25.29
CA GLY A 379 -12.97 0.22 -25.75
C GLY A 379 -13.49 1.21 -24.71
N ARG A 380 -13.22 1.01 -23.42
CA ARG A 380 -13.56 1.96 -22.35
C ARG A 380 -12.60 3.16 -22.32
N TRP A 381 -13.05 4.26 -21.73
CA TRP A 381 -12.21 5.42 -21.48
C TRP A 381 -11.33 5.19 -20.24
N PRO A 382 -10.07 5.66 -20.20
CA PRO A 382 -9.18 5.38 -19.08
C PRO A 382 -9.54 6.23 -17.84
N LEU A 383 -9.46 5.58 -16.69
CA LEU A 383 -9.43 6.16 -15.35
C LEU A 383 -8.01 6.06 -14.81
N VAL A 384 -7.31 7.19 -14.78
CA VAL A 384 -5.97 7.31 -14.22
C VAL A 384 -6.08 7.37 -12.69
N ILE A 385 -5.57 6.34 -12.04
CA ILE A 385 -5.51 6.19 -10.59
C ILE A 385 -4.10 6.57 -10.16
N ASP A 386 -3.96 7.76 -9.57
CA ASP A 386 -2.68 8.28 -9.09
C ASP A 386 -2.84 8.99 -7.73
N PRO A 387 -2.57 8.29 -6.61
CA PRO A 387 -2.62 8.88 -5.27
C PRO A 387 -1.66 10.05 -5.05
N SER A 388 -0.61 10.21 -5.87
CA SER A 388 0.35 11.31 -5.72
C SER A 388 -0.11 12.61 -6.37
N GLY A 389 -1.10 12.57 -7.25
CA GLY A 389 -1.59 13.72 -8.02
C GLY A 389 -0.62 14.22 -9.11
N GLN A 390 0.47 13.50 -9.39
CA GLN A 390 1.43 13.84 -10.44
C GLN A 390 0.79 13.73 -11.84
N ALA A 391 -0.07 12.75 -12.07
CA ALA A 391 -0.80 12.54 -13.32
C ALA A 391 -1.77 13.69 -13.62
N ALA A 392 -2.49 14.18 -12.60
CA ALA A 392 -3.36 15.35 -12.74
C ALA A 392 -2.53 16.58 -13.11
N THR A 393 -1.39 16.77 -12.46
CA THR A 393 -0.44 17.85 -12.77
C THR A 393 0.08 17.73 -14.20
N PHE A 394 0.53 16.54 -14.60
CA PHE A 394 1.00 16.24 -15.95
C PHE A 394 -0.08 16.60 -16.99
N LEU A 395 -1.30 16.10 -16.84
CA LEU A 395 -2.39 16.33 -17.80
C LEU A 395 -2.82 17.81 -17.86
N ARG A 396 -2.73 18.55 -16.75
CA ARG A 396 -3.02 19.99 -16.71
C ARG A 396 -2.01 20.83 -17.50
N TYR A 397 -0.75 20.40 -17.56
CA TYR A 397 0.30 21.05 -18.36
C TYR A 397 0.40 20.54 -19.80
N GLN A 398 -0.36 19.50 -20.15
CA GLN A 398 -0.55 19.06 -21.53
C GLN A 398 -1.62 19.92 -22.22
N ASP A 399 -1.68 19.84 -23.56
CA ASP A 399 -2.70 20.51 -24.35
C ASP A 399 -4.06 19.79 -24.25
N THR A 400 -4.70 19.87 -23.07
CA THR A 400 -5.97 19.23 -22.75
C THR A 400 -7.04 20.26 -22.37
N ASN A 401 -8.30 19.90 -22.60
CA ASN A 401 -9.42 20.60 -21.98
C ASN A 401 -9.65 20.00 -20.60
N TYR A 402 -9.35 20.76 -19.55
CA TYR A 402 -9.30 20.25 -18.19
C TYR A 402 -10.48 20.78 -17.37
N VAL A 403 -11.23 19.86 -16.74
CA VAL A 403 -12.37 20.13 -15.87
C VAL A 403 -12.04 19.60 -14.48
N ASP A 404 -11.92 20.52 -13.53
CA ASP A 404 -11.74 20.20 -12.11
C ASP A 404 -13.11 19.94 -11.49
N ALA A 405 -13.44 18.68 -11.16
CA ALA A 405 -14.76 18.30 -10.69
C ALA A 405 -15.06 18.83 -9.28
N VAL A 406 -14.04 19.21 -8.51
CA VAL A 406 -14.27 19.87 -7.21
C VAL A 406 -14.70 21.32 -7.41
N ASN A 407 -14.32 21.96 -8.53
CA ASN A 407 -14.65 23.36 -8.80
C ASN A 407 -16.07 23.48 -9.39
N PRO A 408 -17.03 24.08 -8.67
CA PRO A 408 -18.42 24.19 -9.13
C PRO A 408 -18.55 25.03 -10.42
N GLU A 409 -17.69 26.03 -10.63
CA GLU A 409 -17.68 26.81 -11.88
C GLU A 409 -17.37 25.92 -13.09
N HIS A 410 -16.46 24.96 -12.93
CA HIS A 410 -16.08 24.05 -13.99
C HIS A 410 -17.17 23.00 -14.26
N LEU A 411 -17.90 22.59 -13.22
CA LEU A 411 -19.00 21.62 -13.30
C LEU A 411 -20.33 22.21 -13.81
N ARG A 412 -20.44 23.53 -13.99
CA ARG A 412 -21.66 24.12 -14.57
C ARG A 412 -21.97 23.46 -15.92
N PRO A 413 -23.24 23.08 -16.21
CA PRO A 413 -23.59 22.39 -17.45
C PRO A 413 -23.05 23.11 -18.70
N GLU A 414 -23.14 24.44 -18.71
CA GLU A 414 -22.65 25.23 -19.85
C GLU A 414 -21.13 25.18 -20.03
N ARG A 415 -20.38 25.17 -18.92
CA ARG A 415 -18.92 25.04 -18.95
C ARG A 415 -18.50 23.65 -19.43
N ILE A 416 -19.17 22.60 -18.96
CA ILE A 416 -18.94 21.23 -19.44
C ILE A 416 -19.26 21.12 -20.94
N ARG A 417 -20.41 21.67 -21.38
CA ARG A 417 -20.81 21.69 -22.80
C ARG A 417 -19.74 22.34 -23.67
N LEU A 418 -19.26 23.52 -23.27
CA LEU A 418 -18.23 24.26 -24.01
C LEU A 418 -16.87 23.55 -23.97
N ALA A 419 -16.49 22.95 -22.83
CA ALA A 419 -15.26 22.16 -22.71
C ALA A 419 -15.29 20.94 -23.64
N LEU A 420 -16.45 20.26 -23.73
CA LEU A 420 -16.67 19.13 -24.62
C LEU A 420 -16.63 19.55 -26.10
N LEU A 421 -17.35 20.62 -26.47
CA LEU A 421 -17.33 21.16 -27.84
C LEU A 421 -15.94 21.62 -28.27
N GLY A 422 -15.20 22.30 -27.37
CA GLY A 422 -13.83 22.69 -27.61
C GLY A 422 -12.92 21.48 -27.83
N ALA A 423 -13.10 20.42 -27.05
CA ALA A 423 -12.28 19.21 -27.15
C ALA A 423 -12.55 18.49 -28.48
N LEU A 424 -13.82 18.35 -28.85
CA LEU A 424 -14.25 17.74 -30.12
C LEU A 424 -13.76 18.53 -31.33
N ARG A 425 -13.91 19.86 -31.32
CA ARG A 425 -13.51 20.74 -32.44
C ARG A 425 -12.02 20.64 -32.75
N TYR A 426 -11.19 20.60 -31.72
CA TYR A 426 -9.73 20.56 -31.86
C TYR A 426 -9.15 19.13 -31.82
N GLY A 427 -9.96 18.11 -31.54
CA GLY A 427 -9.48 16.74 -31.33
C GLY A 427 -8.59 16.60 -30.09
N LYS A 428 -8.78 17.46 -29.08
CA LYS A 428 -7.99 17.47 -27.85
C LYS A 428 -8.57 16.54 -26.80
N PRO A 429 -7.77 16.01 -25.88
CA PRO A 429 -8.28 15.25 -24.75
C PRO A 429 -9.12 16.13 -23.82
N LEU A 430 -10.27 15.62 -23.39
CA LEU A 430 -11.06 16.16 -22.29
C LEU A 430 -10.70 15.38 -21.01
N VAL A 431 -10.34 16.09 -19.94
CA VAL A 431 -9.92 15.51 -18.67
C VAL A 431 -10.90 15.93 -17.58
N PHE A 432 -11.51 14.97 -16.90
CA PHE A 432 -12.22 15.20 -15.64
C PHE A 432 -11.34 14.78 -14.46
N ASP A 433 -10.93 15.75 -13.66
CA ASP A 433 -10.17 15.53 -12.43
C ASP A 433 -11.12 15.39 -11.24
N LEU A 434 -11.27 14.17 -10.73
CA LEU A 434 -12.14 13.82 -9.61
C LEU A 434 -11.49 14.13 -8.25
N ARG A 435 -10.18 14.44 -8.22
CA ARG A 435 -9.41 14.67 -6.99
C ARG A 435 -9.50 13.47 -6.05
N GLU A 436 -9.66 13.72 -4.76
CA GLU A 436 -9.59 12.75 -3.66
C GLU A 436 -10.94 12.12 -3.31
N VAL A 437 -12.01 12.50 -4.01
CA VAL A 437 -13.36 11.99 -3.77
C VAL A 437 -13.92 11.40 -5.04
N ASP A 438 -14.81 10.42 -4.92
CA ASP A 438 -15.52 9.93 -6.10
C ASP A 438 -16.63 10.92 -6.49
N LEU A 439 -16.27 11.82 -7.41
CA LEU A 439 -17.19 12.77 -8.02
C LEU A 439 -17.71 12.28 -9.38
N PHE A 440 -17.45 11.02 -9.75
CA PHE A 440 -17.91 10.46 -11.01
C PHE A 440 -19.44 10.53 -11.18
N PRO A 441 -20.27 10.21 -10.15
CA PRO A 441 -21.73 10.36 -10.26
C PRO A 441 -22.16 11.82 -10.48
N ALA A 442 -21.44 12.78 -9.86
CA ALA A 442 -21.75 14.20 -10.03
C ALA A 442 -21.44 14.67 -11.46
N VAL A 443 -20.32 14.23 -12.05
CA VAL A 443 -19.99 14.51 -13.46
C VAL A 443 -21.05 13.93 -14.39
N GLN A 444 -21.50 12.69 -14.16
CA GLN A 444 -22.57 12.08 -14.94
C GLN A 444 -23.88 12.89 -14.86
N GLN A 445 -24.26 13.31 -13.66
CA GLN A 445 -25.47 14.12 -13.46
C GLN A 445 -25.38 15.47 -14.19
N GLN A 446 -24.22 16.14 -14.19
CA GLN A 446 -24.06 17.40 -14.89
C GLN A 446 -24.04 17.23 -16.42
N LEU A 447 -23.49 16.12 -16.93
CA LEU A 447 -23.60 15.76 -18.35
C LEU A 447 -25.07 15.56 -18.76
N GLU A 448 -25.86 14.86 -17.95
CA GLU A 448 -27.30 14.70 -18.18
C GLU A 448 -28.07 16.04 -18.13
N ALA A 449 -27.62 16.97 -17.27
CA ALA A 449 -28.21 18.31 -17.19
C ALA A 449 -27.90 19.18 -18.43
N VAL A 450 -26.82 18.90 -19.17
CA VAL A 450 -26.55 19.54 -20.47
C VAL A 450 -27.56 19.08 -21.51
N GLN A 451 -27.72 17.77 -21.62
CA GLN A 451 -28.66 17.14 -22.54
C GLN A 451 -28.97 15.71 -22.04
N PRO A 452 -30.25 15.31 -22.00
CA PRO A 452 -30.62 13.95 -21.61
C PRO A 452 -29.96 12.89 -22.52
N GLY A 453 -29.35 11.88 -21.90
CA GLY A 453 -28.64 10.79 -22.57
C GLY A 453 -27.21 11.13 -23.01
N LEU A 454 -26.66 12.29 -22.61
CA LEU A 454 -25.30 12.69 -22.98
C LEU A 454 -24.23 11.86 -22.26
N ALA A 455 -24.41 11.55 -20.97
CA ALA A 455 -23.42 10.77 -20.22
C ALA A 455 -23.20 9.36 -20.79
N PRO A 456 -24.25 8.54 -21.03
CA PRO A 456 -24.05 7.22 -21.62
C PRO A 456 -23.53 7.31 -23.06
N ALA A 457 -23.99 8.27 -23.87
CA ALA A 457 -23.51 8.43 -25.25
C ALA A 457 -22.03 8.85 -25.33
N LEU A 458 -21.55 9.65 -24.38
CA LEU A 458 -20.14 10.04 -24.29
C LEU A 458 -19.28 8.84 -23.82
N LEU A 459 -19.74 8.12 -22.81
CA LEU A 459 -19.01 6.98 -22.24
C LEU A 459 -18.96 5.77 -23.18
N SER A 460 -20.01 5.54 -23.98
CA SER A 460 -20.05 4.49 -25.02
C SER A 460 -19.43 4.91 -26.35
N ARG A 461 -18.90 6.14 -26.45
CA ARG A 461 -18.36 6.77 -27.67
C ARG A 461 -19.38 7.01 -28.79
N GLU A 462 -20.66 6.71 -28.58
CA GLU A 462 -21.75 6.96 -29.53
C GLU A 462 -21.92 8.44 -29.89
N LEU A 463 -21.46 9.36 -29.04
CA LEU A 463 -21.51 10.79 -29.32
C LEU A 463 -20.77 11.17 -30.61
N LEU A 464 -19.72 10.41 -30.96
CA LEU A 464 -18.94 10.61 -32.19
C LEU A 464 -19.60 9.96 -33.41
N ALA A 465 -20.57 9.06 -33.21
CA ALA A 465 -21.28 8.41 -34.30
C ALA A 465 -22.43 9.29 -34.81
N GLN A 466 -22.60 9.33 -36.14
CA GLN A 466 -23.73 10.00 -36.80
C GLN A 466 -23.87 11.49 -36.44
N ASP A 467 -22.75 12.16 -36.18
CA ASP A 467 -22.69 13.58 -35.83
C ASP A 467 -23.60 14.00 -34.65
N ARG A 468 -23.87 13.09 -33.70
CA ARG A 468 -24.71 13.36 -32.52
C ARG A 468 -24.20 14.53 -31.68
N TYR A 469 -22.89 14.80 -31.70
CA TYR A 469 -22.30 15.97 -31.04
C TYR A 469 -22.84 17.32 -31.56
N LEU A 470 -23.35 17.40 -32.80
CA LEU A 470 -23.94 18.65 -33.33
C LEU A 470 -25.18 19.08 -32.54
N SER A 471 -25.86 18.16 -31.86
CA SER A 471 -27.00 18.49 -30.98
C SER A 471 -26.61 19.36 -29.77
N LEU A 472 -25.33 19.41 -29.43
CA LEU A 472 -24.79 20.26 -28.36
C LEU A 472 -24.62 21.73 -28.77
N LEU A 473 -24.69 22.04 -30.08
CA LEU A 473 -24.56 23.40 -30.59
C LEU A 473 -25.80 24.22 -30.31
N ARG A 474 -25.63 25.49 -29.93
CA ARG A 474 -26.72 26.42 -29.67
C ARG A 474 -26.70 27.58 -30.66
N PRO A 475 -27.85 28.17 -31.03
CA PRO A 475 -27.91 29.34 -31.91
C PRO A 475 -27.18 30.57 -31.38
N THR A 476 -26.95 30.63 -30.06
CA THR A 476 -26.22 31.70 -29.36
C THR A 476 -24.71 31.52 -29.39
N ASP A 477 -24.20 30.38 -29.87
CA ASP A 477 -22.76 30.12 -29.91
C ASP A 477 -22.09 30.96 -31.01
N GLY A 478 -20.85 31.38 -30.77
CA GLY A 478 -20.08 32.19 -31.71
C GLY A 478 -19.80 31.45 -33.03
N PRO A 479 -19.42 32.17 -34.10
CA PRO A 479 -19.12 31.58 -35.42
C PRO A 479 -18.03 30.49 -35.36
N GLU A 480 -17.20 30.51 -34.32
CA GLU A 480 -16.18 29.50 -34.04
C GLU A 480 -16.75 28.11 -33.71
N TYR A 481 -18.03 27.97 -33.37
CA TYR A 481 -18.71 26.69 -33.15
C TYR A 481 -19.64 26.29 -34.31
N GLY A 482 -19.46 26.90 -35.49
CA GLY A 482 -20.20 26.49 -36.69
C GLY A 482 -19.96 25.01 -37.04
N PRO A 483 -20.94 24.30 -37.63
CA PRO A 483 -20.82 22.87 -37.96
C PRO A 483 -19.59 22.54 -38.83
N THR A 484 -19.18 23.47 -39.69
CA THR A 484 -17.99 23.33 -40.57
C THR A 484 -16.65 23.37 -39.83
N GLN A 485 -16.65 23.72 -38.55
CA GLN A 485 -15.45 23.79 -37.72
C GLN A 485 -15.07 22.43 -37.12
N PHE A 486 -15.95 21.43 -37.19
CA PHE A 486 -15.72 20.07 -36.69
C PHE A 486 -15.26 19.18 -37.85
N GLN A 487 -13.96 18.88 -37.88
CA GLN A 487 -13.36 18.07 -38.93
C GLN A 487 -13.28 16.60 -38.48
N GLU A 488 -13.73 15.66 -39.31
CA GLU A 488 -13.67 14.21 -39.01
C GLU A 488 -12.27 13.74 -38.60
N ALA A 489 -11.23 14.24 -39.29
CA ALA A 489 -9.85 13.92 -38.97
C ALA A 489 -9.47 14.32 -37.53
N ARG A 490 -10.02 15.42 -36.98
CA ARG A 490 -9.77 15.85 -35.60
C ARG A 490 -10.64 15.08 -34.61
N LEU A 491 -11.89 14.81 -34.95
CA LEU A 491 -12.81 14.03 -34.12
C LEU A 491 -12.25 12.62 -33.83
N ALA A 492 -11.56 12.01 -34.79
CA ALA A 492 -10.87 10.73 -34.59
C ALA A 492 -9.76 10.76 -33.52
N HIS A 493 -9.24 11.94 -33.17
CA HIS A 493 -8.20 12.13 -32.15
C HIS A 493 -8.78 12.51 -30.77
N PHE A 494 -10.09 12.76 -30.67
CA PHE A 494 -10.73 13.08 -29.40
C PHE A 494 -10.53 11.93 -28.40
N ARG A 495 -10.18 12.30 -27.16
CA ARG A 495 -10.01 11.37 -26.05
C ARG A 495 -10.71 11.91 -24.82
N LEU A 496 -11.20 11.01 -23.97
CA LEU A 496 -11.77 11.34 -22.68
C LEU A 496 -10.99 10.61 -21.59
N PHE A 497 -10.50 11.34 -20.60
CA PHE A 497 -9.77 10.80 -19.47
C PHE A 497 -10.44 11.20 -18.16
N PHE A 498 -10.46 10.29 -17.20
CA PHE A 498 -10.78 10.59 -15.81
C PHE A 498 -9.52 10.42 -14.97
N VAL A 499 -9.32 11.28 -13.98
CA VAL A 499 -8.18 11.21 -13.06
C VAL A 499 -8.70 11.20 -11.63
N THR A 500 -8.18 10.33 -10.79
CA THR A 500 -8.54 10.26 -9.37
C THR A 500 -7.31 9.99 -8.51
N GLN A 501 -7.30 10.59 -7.32
CA GLN A 501 -6.33 10.32 -6.27
C GLN A 501 -6.81 9.21 -5.32
N VAL A 502 -8.06 8.74 -5.48
CA VAL A 502 -8.61 7.62 -4.70
C VAL A 502 -7.90 6.34 -5.15
N GLN A 503 -7.19 5.68 -4.23
CA GLN A 503 -6.37 4.49 -4.55
C GLN A 503 -7.22 3.28 -5.00
N TRP A 504 -8.44 3.20 -4.49
CA TRP A 504 -9.40 2.13 -4.76
C TRP A 504 -10.76 2.69 -5.20
N PRO A 505 -10.91 3.05 -6.48
CA PRO A 505 -12.18 3.55 -7.00
C PRO A 505 -13.29 2.49 -6.89
N PRO A 506 -14.57 2.89 -6.78
CA PRO A 506 -15.68 1.95 -6.68
C PRO A 506 -15.76 0.99 -7.87
N VAL A 507 -16.21 -0.24 -7.63
CA VAL A 507 -16.31 -1.30 -8.66
C VAL A 507 -17.19 -0.85 -9.84
N GLU A 508 -18.27 -0.12 -9.58
CA GLU A 508 -19.16 0.43 -10.60
C GLU A 508 -18.42 1.35 -11.58
N GLN A 509 -17.49 2.17 -11.07
CA GLN A 509 -16.65 3.04 -11.88
C GLN A 509 -15.65 2.23 -12.73
N LEU A 510 -15.07 1.18 -12.15
CA LEU A 510 -14.12 0.29 -12.83
C LEU A 510 -14.76 -0.64 -13.86
N GLN A 511 -16.09 -0.82 -13.82
CA GLN A 511 -16.83 -1.51 -14.88
C GLN A 511 -16.95 -0.62 -16.14
N VAL A 512 -17.15 0.68 -15.94
CA VAL A 512 -17.37 1.66 -17.03
C VAL A 512 -16.07 2.23 -17.59
N LEU A 513 -15.05 2.40 -16.75
CA LEU A 513 -13.76 2.99 -17.12
C LEU A 513 -12.63 1.95 -17.02
N LEU A 514 -11.62 2.09 -17.88
CA LEU A 514 -10.43 1.25 -17.86
C LEU A 514 -9.43 1.77 -16.80
N PRO A 515 -9.14 1.04 -15.71
CA PRO A 515 -8.15 1.49 -14.74
C PRO A 515 -6.74 1.55 -15.33
N VAL A 516 -6.08 2.70 -15.15
CA VAL A 516 -4.66 2.93 -15.44
C VAL A 516 -3.99 3.39 -14.14
N ARG A 517 -3.18 2.53 -13.53
CA ARG A 517 -2.55 2.75 -12.22
C ARG A 517 -1.15 3.30 -12.39
N VAL A 518 -0.93 4.47 -11.82
CA VAL A 518 0.39 5.08 -11.74
C VAL A 518 1.18 4.44 -10.60
N GLN A 519 2.30 3.83 -10.94
CA GLN A 519 3.26 3.33 -9.96
C GLN A 519 4.12 4.48 -9.45
N LEU A 520 4.32 4.55 -8.14
CA LEU A 520 5.28 5.46 -7.54
C LEU A 520 6.64 4.73 -7.44
N PRO A 521 7.77 5.38 -7.76
CA PRO A 521 9.07 4.76 -7.57
C PRO A 521 9.24 4.40 -6.09
N HIS A 522 9.57 3.12 -5.86
CA HIS A 522 9.85 2.56 -4.53
C HIS A 522 11.10 3.15 -3.88
#